data_AF-A0AAE1UAG1-F1
#
_entry.id   AF-A0AAE1UAG1-F1
#
_cell.length_a   1.000
_cell.length_b   1.000
_cell.length_c   1.000
_cell.angle_alpha   90.00
_cell.angle_beta   90.00
_cell.angle_gamma   90.00
#
_symmetry.space_group_name_H-M   'P 1'
#
loop_
_entity.id
_entity.type
_entity.pdbx_description
1 polymer ?
#
loop_
_entity_poly.entity_id
_entity_poly.type
_entity_poly.pdbx_seq_one_letter_code
_entity_poly.pdbx_strand_id
1 'polypeptide(L)'
;MELEVEGLRMVVMQCHILVYYNYYQRDTKGVVLNNYLNHLITTTTNMTKLMEWLTGAILFLGPWTAIVTTTIHNEFTVMHYQEILLLPFLLVAVFAVVSIAIIAFRVYSFNDCHQEAKELQEQILQAKADLAKRGIKLD
;
A
#
# COMPACT_ATOMS: atom_id res chain seq x y z
N MET A 1 63.35 21.32 2.27
CA MET A 1 63.04 21.02 0.85
C MET A 1 62.36 19.66 0.66
N GLU A 2 61.97 18.95 1.74
CA GLU A 2 61.17 17.70 1.63
C GLU A 2 59.67 17.92 1.93
N LEU A 3 59.32 18.96 2.71
CA LEU A 3 57.93 19.28 3.07
C LEU A 3 57.07 19.82 1.90
N GLU A 4 57.68 20.39 0.86
CA GLU A 4 56.95 20.95 -0.29
C GLU A 4 56.54 19.87 -1.30
N VAL A 5 57.29 18.77 -1.36
CA VAL A 5 57.04 17.64 -2.28
C VAL A 5 55.90 16.76 -1.77
N GLU A 6 55.75 16.60 -0.45
CA GLU A 6 54.60 15.91 0.15
C GLU A 6 53.29 16.69 0.01
N GLY A 7 53.34 18.02 0.13
CA GLY A 7 52.18 18.89 -0.10
C GLY A 7 51.64 18.77 -1.53
N LEU A 8 52.54 18.70 -2.52
CA LEU A 8 52.14 18.55 -3.93
C LEU A 8 51.55 17.15 -4.21
N ARG A 9 52.09 16.09 -3.58
CA ARG A 9 51.53 14.72 -3.69
C ARG A 9 50.12 14.62 -3.10
N MET A 10 49.86 15.36 -2.01
CA MET A 10 48.55 15.38 -1.37
C MET A 10 47.49 16.05 -2.24
N VAL A 11 47.84 17.16 -2.92
CA VAL A 11 46.92 17.87 -3.84
C VAL A 11 46.63 17.06 -5.12
N VAL A 12 47.64 16.38 -5.69
CA VAL A 12 47.44 15.52 -6.87
C VAL A 12 46.57 14.30 -6.53
N MET A 13 46.73 13.73 -5.33
CA MET A 13 45.88 12.63 -4.85
C MET A 13 44.43 13.09 -4.63
N GLN A 14 44.22 14.30 -4.09
CA GLN A 14 42.90 14.90 -3.93
C GLN A 14 42.22 15.13 -5.30
N CYS A 15 42.95 15.60 -6.31
CA CYS A 15 42.43 15.79 -7.67
C CYS A 15 42.06 14.45 -8.35
N HIS A 16 42.86 13.40 -8.17
CA HIS A 16 42.55 12.07 -8.71
C HIS A 16 41.31 11.45 -8.05
N ILE A 17 41.15 11.62 -6.74
CA ILE A 17 39.97 11.15 -6.00
C ILE A 17 38.72 11.91 -6.46
N LEU A 18 38.80 13.23 -6.66
CA LEU A 18 37.67 14.03 -7.12
C LEU A 18 37.28 13.73 -8.58
N VAL A 19 38.24 13.39 -9.44
CA VAL A 19 37.97 12.93 -10.81
C VAL A 19 37.40 11.52 -10.79
N TYR A 20 37.91 10.61 -9.96
CA TYR A 20 37.36 9.26 -9.81
C TYR A 20 35.93 9.29 -9.25
N TYR A 21 35.67 10.16 -8.27
CA TYR A 21 34.35 10.35 -7.67
C TYR A 21 33.35 10.95 -8.68
N ASN A 22 33.77 11.95 -9.48
CA ASN A 22 32.95 12.52 -10.55
C ASN A 22 32.75 11.56 -11.73
N TYR A 23 33.74 10.71 -12.06
CA TYR A 23 33.63 9.68 -13.10
C TYR A 23 32.66 8.57 -12.67
N TYR A 24 32.70 8.16 -11.40
CA TYR A 24 31.74 7.21 -10.84
C TYR A 24 30.30 7.76 -10.81
N GLN A 25 30.13 9.04 -10.49
CA GLN A 25 28.83 9.72 -10.51
C GLN A 25 28.22 9.89 -11.92
N ARG A 26 29.01 9.69 -12.99
CA ARG A 26 28.55 9.81 -14.38
C ARG A 26 28.02 8.51 -14.99
N ASP A 27 28.16 7.38 -14.31
CA ASP A 27 27.67 6.09 -14.80
C ASP A 27 26.15 6.00 -14.56
N THR A 28 25.37 5.90 -15.65
CA THR A 28 23.90 5.83 -15.73
C THR A 28 23.19 4.89 -14.73
N LYS A 29 23.95 4.01 -14.07
CA LYS A 29 23.52 3.12 -12.99
C LYS A 29 23.00 3.88 -11.76
N GLY A 30 23.47 5.10 -11.48
CA GLY A 30 22.98 5.88 -10.33
C GLY A 30 21.51 6.29 -10.47
N VAL A 31 21.10 6.74 -11.67
CA VAL A 31 19.70 7.13 -11.97
C VAL A 31 18.81 5.90 -12.04
N VAL A 32 19.30 4.82 -12.65
CA VAL A 32 18.57 3.55 -12.74
C VAL A 32 18.38 2.93 -11.36
N LEU A 33 19.43 2.87 -10.54
CA LEU A 33 19.36 2.38 -9.16
C LEU A 33 18.45 3.26 -8.30
N ASN A 34 18.47 4.58 -8.49
CA ASN A 34 17.55 5.48 -7.79
C ASN A 34 16.10 5.24 -8.22
N ASN A 35 15.82 4.99 -9.50
CA ASN A 35 14.49 4.62 -9.96
C ASN A 35 14.04 3.24 -9.43
N TYR A 36 14.94 2.26 -9.36
CA TYR A 36 14.65 0.96 -8.74
C TYR A 36 14.42 1.09 -7.23
N LEU A 37 15.24 1.88 -6.53
CA LEU A 37 15.09 2.16 -5.11
C LEU A 37 13.78 2.90 -4.85
N ASN A 38 13.46 3.93 -5.63
CA ASN A 38 12.19 4.64 -5.52
C ASN A 38 11.02 3.71 -5.82
N HIS A 39 11.08 2.87 -6.87
CA HIS A 39 10.04 1.89 -7.15
C HIS A 39 9.91 0.83 -6.04
N LEU A 40 11.02 0.38 -5.45
CA LEU A 40 11.04 -0.55 -4.32
C LEU A 40 10.45 0.11 -3.05
N ILE A 41 10.74 1.38 -2.83
CA ILE A 41 10.19 2.18 -1.74
C ILE A 41 8.69 2.45 -1.97
N THR A 42 8.24 2.78 -3.17
CA THR A 42 6.81 2.99 -3.47
C THR A 42 6.00 1.70 -3.39
N THR A 43 6.59 0.56 -3.75
CA THR A 43 5.93 -0.75 -3.61
C THR A 43 5.89 -1.23 -2.15
N THR A 44 6.89 -0.90 -1.33
CA THR A 44 6.87 -1.19 0.12
C THR A 44 6.02 -0.21 0.93
N THR A 45 5.85 1.04 0.46
CA THR A 45 5.02 2.07 1.12
C THR A 45 3.56 2.06 0.66
N ASN A 46 3.22 1.36 -0.42
CA ASN A 46 1.84 1.01 -0.77
C ASN A 46 1.32 -0.05 0.21
N MET A 47 1.12 0.37 1.45
CA MET A 47 0.42 -0.39 2.46
C MET A 47 -0.97 -0.66 1.93
N THR A 48 -1.27 -1.95 1.72
CA THR A 48 -2.64 -2.34 1.42
C THR A 48 -3.52 -1.84 2.56
N LYS A 49 -4.73 -1.34 2.24
CA LYS A 49 -5.66 -0.86 3.27
C LYS A 49 -5.89 -1.90 4.37
N LEU A 50 -5.83 -3.18 4.01
CA LEU A 50 -5.86 -4.30 4.94
C LEU A 50 -4.76 -4.23 6.01
N MET A 51 -3.53 -3.92 5.61
CA MET A 51 -2.38 -3.90 6.52
C MET A 51 -2.41 -2.70 7.47
N GLU A 52 -2.97 -1.57 7.03
CA GLU A 52 -3.29 -0.41 7.88
C GLU A 52 -4.30 -0.81 8.97
N TRP A 53 -5.40 -1.47 8.60
CA TRP A 53 -6.40 -1.97 9.55
C TRP A 53 -5.87 -3.04 10.49
N LEU A 54 -5.04 -3.97 9.99
CA LEU A 54 -4.43 -5.04 10.80
C LEU A 54 -3.49 -4.46 11.85
N THR A 55 -2.69 -3.46 11.48
CA THR A 55 -1.79 -2.77 12.41
C THR A 55 -2.59 -2.08 13.53
N GLY A 56 -3.69 -1.39 13.18
CA GLY A 56 -4.59 -0.80 14.17
C GLY A 56 -5.24 -1.84 15.09
N ALA A 57 -5.66 -2.98 14.53
CA ALA A 57 -6.25 -4.08 15.30
C ALA A 57 -5.25 -4.68 16.31
N ILE A 58 -4.00 -4.90 15.91
CA ILE A 58 -2.95 -5.42 16.80
C ILE A 58 -2.65 -4.42 17.92
N LEU A 59 -2.55 -3.12 17.60
CA LEU A 59 -2.30 -2.07 18.59
C LEU A 59 -3.43 -1.98 19.62
N PHE A 60 -4.67 -2.25 19.22
CA PHE A 60 -5.83 -2.27 20.12
C PHE A 60 -5.91 -3.57 20.94
N LEU A 61 -5.72 -4.73 20.31
CA LEU A 61 -5.81 -6.03 20.96
C LEU A 61 -4.63 -6.31 21.91
N GLY A 62 -3.47 -5.69 21.71
CA GLY A 62 -2.30 -5.83 22.59
C GLY A 62 -2.59 -5.42 24.04
N PRO A 63 -2.95 -4.16 24.30
CA PRO A 63 -3.36 -3.71 25.64
C PRO A 63 -4.58 -4.45 26.17
N TRP A 64 -5.55 -4.80 25.32
CA TRP A 64 -6.73 -5.57 25.74
C TRP A 64 -6.36 -6.96 26.28
N THR A 65 -5.51 -7.71 25.57
CA THR A 65 -5.05 -9.02 26.04
C THR A 65 -4.25 -8.91 27.34
N ALA A 66 -3.43 -7.86 27.49
CA ALA A 66 -2.69 -7.59 28.72
C ALA A 66 -3.60 -7.30 29.94
N ILE A 67 -4.75 -6.66 29.71
CA ILE A 67 -5.78 -6.44 30.73
C ILE A 67 -6.48 -7.75 31.09
N VAL A 68 -6.82 -8.59 30.10
CA VAL A 68 -7.47 -9.89 30.31
C VAL A 68 -6.57 -10.87 31.06
N THR A 69 -5.26 -10.87 30.81
CA THR A 69 -4.29 -11.72 31.51
C THR A 69 -3.95 -11.25 32.93
N THR A 70 -4.66 -10.24 33.46
CA THR A 70 -4.51 -9.73 34.84
C THR A 70 -3.11 -9.22 35.22
N THR A 71 -2.31 -8.86 34.21
CA THR A 71 -0.95 -8.30 34.42
C THR A 71 -0.99 -6.94 35.12
N ILE A 72 -2.13 -6.24 35.05
CA ILE A 72 -2.35 -4.94 35.70
C ILE A 72 -3.60 -5.04 36.58
N HIS A 73 -3.40 -4.99 37.90
CA HIS A 73 -4.48 -4.95 38.89
C HIS A 73 -4.91 -3.50 39.15
N ASN A 74 -6.14 -3.16 38.77
CA ASN A 74 -6.83 -1.92 39.11
C ASN A 74 -8.25 -2.25 39.56
N GLU A 75 -8.75 -1.62 40.63
CA GLU A 75 -10.10 -1.89 41.18
C GLU A 75 -11.22 -1.71 40.15
N PHE A 76 -11.09 -0.72 39.26
CA PHE A 76 -12.03 -0.46 38.16
C PHE A 76 -12.15 -1.62 37.16
N THR A 77 -11.04 -2.27 36.85
CA THR A 77 -10.98 -3.36 35.87
C THR A 77 -11.65 -4.63 36.42
N VAL A 78 -11.53 -4.86 37.73
CA VAL A 78 -12.13 -6.02 38.39
C VAL A 78 -13.66 -5.91 38.43
N MET A 79 -14.19 -4.71 38.68
CA MET A 79 -15.63 -4.45 38.70
C MET A 79 -16.30 -4.62 37.32
N HIS A 80 -15.62 -4.23 36.25
CA HIS A 80 -16.14 -4.26 34.87
C HIS A 80 -15.50 -5.33 33.98
N TYR A 81 -14.90 -6.37 34.57
CA TYR A 81 -14.13 -7.38 33.83
C TYR A 81 -14.97 -8.08 32.74
N GLN A 82 -16.25 -8.37 33.00
CA GLN A 82 -17.14 -9.03 32.03
C GLN A 82 -17.41 -8.16 30.79
N GLU A 83 -17.62 -6.86 30.99
CA GLU A 83 -17.84 -5.87 29.92
C GLU A 83 -16.59 -5.76 29.02
N ILE A 84 -15.41 -5.67 29.66
CA ILE A 84 -14.12 -5.57 28.99
C ILE A 84 -13.83 -6.84 28.17
N LEU A 85 -14.18 -8.01 28.69
CA LEU A 85 -14.00 -9.28 27.99
C LEU A 85 -14.91 -9.39 26.77
N LEU A 86 -16.13 -8.85 26.84
CA LEU A 86 -17.12 -8.90 25.75
C LEU A 86 -16.85 -7.86 24.65
N LEU A 87 -16.16 -6.77 24.96
CA LEU A 87 -15.94 -5.62 24.07
C LEU A 87 -15.38 -5.97 22.68
N PRO A 88 -14.30 -6.77 22.51
CA PRO A 88 -13.81 -7.11 21.18
C PRO A 88 -14.75 -8.05 20.42
N PHE A 89 -15.46 -8.94 21.10
CA PHE A 89 -16.44 -9.81 20.46
C PHE A 89 -17.60 -9.01 19.90
N LEU A 90 -18.09 -8.03 20.66
CA LEU A 90 -19.14 -7.12 20.21
C LEU A 90 -18.67 -6.28 19.02
N LEU A 91 -17.43 -5.77 19.06
CA LEU A 91 -16.85 -5.00 17.96
C LEU A 91 -16.73 -5.82 16.67
N VAL A 92 -16.27 -7.07 16.77
CA VAL A 92 -16.19 -7.99 15.62
C VAL A 92 -17.58 -8.35 15.09
N ALA A 93 -18.56 -8.57 15.97
CA ALA A 93 -19.93 -8.87 15.56
C ALA A 93 -20.56 -7.70 14.78
N VAL A 94 -20.42 -6.47 15.28
CA VAL A 94 -20.90 -5.27 14.60
C VAL A 94 -20.17 -5.08 13.26
N PHE A 95 -18.85 -5.24 13.24
CA PHE A 95 -18.07 -5.15 12.01
C PHE A 95 -18.51 -6.19 10.96
N ALA A 96 -18.76 -7.44 11.38
CA ALA A 96 -19.24 -8.49 10.50
C ALA A 96 -20.61 -8.15 9.89
N VAL A 97 -21.56 -7.70 10.71
CA VAL A 97 -22.90 -7.30 10.24
C VAL A 97 -22.82 -6.13 9.26
N VAL A 98 -22.04 -5.09 9.59
CA VAL A 98 -21.86 -3.92 8.71
C VAL A 98 -21.17 -4.32 7.40
N SER A 99 -20.14 -5.17 7.46
CA SER A 99 -19.44 -5.66 6.27
C SER A 99 -20.39 -6.42 5.35
N ILE A 100 -21.17 -7.36 5.89
CA ILE A 100 -22.17 -8.11 5.12
C ILE A 100 -23.22 -7.17 4.52
N ALA A 101 -23.72 -6.19 5.27
CA ALA A 101 -24.68 -5.21 4.78
C ALA A 101 -24.12 -4.38 3.61
N ILE A 102 -22.87 -3.92 3.71
CA ILE A 102 -22.20 -3.16 2.64
C ILE A 102 -22.02 -4.03 1.39
N ILE A 103 -21.57 -5.28 1.56
CA ILE A 103 -21.38 -6.21 0.44
C ILE A 103 -22.74 -6.50 -0.22
N ALA A 104 -23.77 -6.81 0.57
CA ALA A 104 -25.11 -7.07 0.07
C ALA A 104 -25.68 -5.86 -0.68
N PHE A 105 -25.52 -4.65 -0.15
CA PHE A 105 -25.93 -3.41 -0.81
C PHE A 105 -25.20 -3.19 -2.14
N ARG A 106 -23.89 -3.42 -2.18
CA ARG A 106 -23.09 -3.31 -3.41
C ARG A 106 -23.54 -4.36 -4.44
N VAL A 107 -23.74 -5.61 -4.03
CA VAL A 107 -24.18 -6.70 -4.91
C VAL A 107 -25.58 -6.41 -5.47
N TYR A 108 -26.49 -5.93 -4.62
CA TYR A 108 -27.82 -5.51 -5.05
C TYR A 108 -27.73 -4.38 -6.08
N SER A 109 -26.91 -3.36 -5.83
CA SER A 109 -26.71 -2.24 -6.75
C SER A 109 -26.07 -2.63 -8.09
N PHE A 110 -25.23 -3.67 -8.14
CA PHE A 110 -24.69 -4.18 -9.41
C PHE A 110 -25.73 -4.97 -10.21
N ASN A 111 -26.62 -5.69 -9.53
CA ASN A 111 -27.67 -6.48 -10.18
C ASN A 111 -28.73 -5.60 -10.87
N ASP A 112 -28.95 -4.38 -10.38
CA ASP A 112 -29.90 -3.42 -10.96
C ASP A 112 -29.36 -2.69 -12.21
N CYS A 113 -28.11 -2.97 -12.64
CA CYS A 113 -27.49 -2.41 -13.85
C CYS A 113 -27.96 -3.12 -15.15
N HIS A 114 -29.20 -3.60 -15.20
CA HIS A 114 -29.75 -4.21 -16.42
C HIS A 114 -30.00 -3.16 -17.51
N GLN A 115 -30.22 -1.89 -17.12
CA GLN A 115 -30.58 -0.82 -18.04
C GLN A 115 -29.35 -0.19 -18.73
N GLU A 116 -28.25 0.04 -18.01
CA GLU A 116 -27.00 0.58 -18.62
C GLU A 116 -26.25 -0.46 -19.46
N ALA A 117 -26.29 -1.74 -19.06
CA ALA A 117 -25.74 -2.83 -19.87
C ALA A 117 -26.45 -2.95 -21.23
N LYS A 118 -27.74 -2.57 -21.29
CA LYS A 118 -28.55 -2.63 -22.52
C LYS A 118 -28.18 -1.53 -23.50
N GLU A 119 -27.97 -0.30 -23.00
CA GLU A 119 -27.43 0.81 -23.80
C GLU A 119 -26.03 0.50 -24.33
N LEU A 120 -25.17 -0.06 -23.49
CA LEU A 120 -23.82 -0.49 -23.90
C LEU A 120 -23.89 -1.60 -24.96
N GLN A 121 -24.80 -2.57 -24.82
CA GLN A 121 -24.98 -3.61 -25.83
C GLN A 121 -25.52 -3.07 -27.16
N GLU A 122 -26.43 -2.09 -27.14
CA GLU A 122 -26.89 -1.41 -28.36
C GLU A 122 -25.75 -0.67 -29.07
N GLN A 123 -24.88 0.01 -28.32
CA GLN A 123 -23.70 0.67 -28.88
C GLN A 123 -22.72 -0.34 -29.50
N ILE A 124 -22.52 -1.51 -28.87
CA ILE A 124 -21.69 -2.59 -29.43
C ILE A 124 -22.32 -3.14 -30.73
N LEU A 125 -23.64 -3.30 -30.77
CA LEU A 125 -24.35 -3.78 -31.95
C LEU A 125 -24.24 -2.80 -33.12
N GLN A 126 -24.40 -1.50 -32.84
CA GLN A 126 -24.22 -0.43 -33.82
C GLN A 126 -22.78 -0.36 -34.33
N ALA A 127 -21.78 -0.44 -33.44
CA ALA A 127 -20.38 -0.48 -33.82
C ALA A 127 -20.04 -1.71 -34.69
N LYS A 128 -20.58 -2.89 -34.37
CA LYS A 128 -20.44 -4.10 -35.21
C LYS A 128 -21.07 -3.92 -36.58
N ALA A 129 -22.25 -3.31 -36.67
CA ALA A 129 -22.92 -3.05 -37.95
C ALA A 129 -22.11 -2.08 -38.83
N ASP A 130 -21.53 -1.04 -38.24
CA ASP A 130 -20.68 -0.08 -38.97
C ASP A 130 -19.34 -0.69 -39.39
N LEU A 131 -18.76 -1.60 -38.60
CA LEU A 131 -17.57 -2.35 -38.98
C LEU A 131 -17.85 -3.35 -40.10
N ALA A 132 -19.01 -4.01 -40.08
CA ALA A 132 -19.46 -4.89 -41.16
C ALA A 132 -19.68 -4.12 -42.48
N LYS A 133 -20.28 -2.92 -42.41
CA LYS A 133 -20.40 -2.02 -43.59
C LYS A 133 -19.04 -1.59 -44.14
N ARG A 134 -18.01 -1.48 -43.29
CA ARG A 134 -16.62 -1.18 -43.68
C ARG A 134 -15.84 -2.42 -44.15
N GLY A 135 -16.48 -3.59 -44.23
CA GLY A 135 -15.87 -4.83 -44.72
C GLY A 135 -14.97 -5.55 -43.72
N ILE A 136 -14.97 -5.13 -42.45
CA ILE A 136 -14.16 -5.75 -41.39
C ILE A 136 -15.02 -6.82 -40.70
N LYS A 137 -14.64 -8.09 -40.85
CA LYS A 137 -15.25 -9.20 -40.11
C LYS A 137 -14.56 -9.32 -38.76
N LEU A 138 -15.34 -9.24 -37.68
CA LEU A 138 -14.91 -9.53 -36.31
C LEU A 138 -15.38 -10.93 -35.98
N ASP A 139 -14.45 -11.87 -35.98
CA ASP A 139 -14.64 -13.28 -35.63
C ASP A 139 -14.73 -13.45 -34.10
#